data_AF-A0A3D0PHZ0-F1
#
_entry.id   AF-A0A3D0PHZ0-F1
#
_cell.length_a   1.000
_cell.length_b   1.000
_cell.length_c   1.000
_cell.angle_alpha   90.00
_cell.angle_beta   90.00
_cell.angle_gamma   90.00
#
_symmetry.space_group_name_H-M   'P 1'
#
loop_
_entity.id
_entity.type
_entity.pdbx_description
1 polymer ?
#
loop_
_entity_poly.entity_id
_entity_poly.type
_entity_poly.pdbx_seq_one_letter_code
_entity_poly.pdbx_strand_id
1 'polypeptide(L)'
;LSAPIEIIEERTIGPSLGADNIQKGVLSVIVGFVLVLIFMAVRYRVFGLVANVALTLNLVMIVAVLSLLQATLTLPGIAGIVLTVGMAVDANVLIFERIKEELGTQSNIQKAISSGYDKAVLTIADANITTLIAALVLFSFGTGPIKGFAITLSIGIVTSMFTAIIVSRAIINKIYGGKKLEELSI
;
A
#
# COMPACT_ATOMS: atom_id res chain seq x y z
N LEU A 1 -38.85 1.69 -39.11
CA LEU A 1 -38.94 0.78 -37.95
C LEU A 1 -37.72 1.01 -37.09
N SER A 2 -37.90 1.25 -35.79
CA SER A 2 -36.79 1.33 -34.82
C SER A 2 -36.06 -0.01 -34.80
N ALA A 3 -34.74 0.00 -34.97
CA ALA A 3 -33.92 -1.21 -34.93
C ALA A 3 -34.13 -1.95 -33.59
N PRO A 4 -34.24 -3.30 -33.59
CA PRO A 4 -34.42 -4.06 -32.37
C PRO A 4 -33.23 -3.85 -31.44
N ILE A 5 -33.49 -3.32 -30.25
CA ILE A 5 -32.50 -3.16 -29.19
C ILE A 5 -32.46 -4.47 -28.43
N GLU A 6 -31.35 -5.19 -28.53
CA GLU A 6 -31.09 -6.39 -27.74
C GLU A 6 -30.32 -5.96 -26.49
N ILE A 7 -30.96 -6.04 -25.32
CA ILE A 7 -30.33 -5.71 -24.04
C ILE A 7 -29.46 -6.90 -23.64
N ILE A 8 -28.15 -6.75 -23.79
CA ILE A 8 -27.15 -7.81 -23.52
C ILE A 8 -27.00 -8.05 -22.01
N GLU A 9 -27.17 -7.01 -21.18
CA GLU A 9 -27.14 -7.11 -19.71
C GLU A 9 -27.78 -5.86 -19.06
N GLU A 10 -28.72 -6.04 -18.12
CA GLU A 10 -29.29 -4.96 -17.31
C GLU A 10 -28.91 -5.16 -15.84
N ARG A 11 -28.14 -4.23 -15.27
CA ARG A 11 -27.79 -4.22 -13.84
C ARG A 11 -28.38 -2.99 -13.17
N THR A 12 -29.56 -3.15 -12.59
CA THR A 12 -30.20 -2.09 -11.81
C THR A 12 -29.74 -2.19 -10.36
N ILE A 13 -28.77 -1.34 -9.99
CA ILE A 13 -28.34 -1.17 -8.61
C ILE A 13 -29.14 -0.02 -8.00
N GLY A 14 -29.95 -0.33 -6.99
CA GLY A 14 -30.66 0.70 -6.23
C GLY A 14 -29.67 1.69 -5.59
N PRO A 15 -29.92 3.01 -5.62
CA PRO A 15 -29.03 4.00 -5.01
C PRO A 15 -28.72 3.72 -3.53
N SER A 16 -29.68 3.16 -2.80
CA SER A 16 -29.51 2.75 -1.40
C SER A 16 -28.51 1.60 -1.22
N LEU A 17 -28.55 0.59 -2.10
CA LEU A 17 -27.60 -0.53 -2.07
C LEU A 17 -26.18 -0.09 -2.46
N GLY A 18 -26.06 0.85 -3.41
CA GLY A 18 -24.78 1.45 -3.76
C GLY A 18 -24.16 2.22 -2.59
N ALA A 19 -24.95 3.09 -1.95
CA ALA A 19 -24.50 3.89 -0.81
C ALA A 19 -24.10 3.02 0.40
N ASP A 20 -24.91 2.01 0.74
CA ASP A 20 -24.61 1.09 1.84
C ASP A 20 -23.31 0.30 1.59
N ASN A 21 -23.09 -0.19 0.36
CA ASN A 21 -21.86 -0.89 0.00
C ASN A 21 -20.61 0.01 0.09
N ILE A 22 -20.71 1.27 -0.35
CA ILE A 22 -19.60 2.22 -0.23
C ILE A 22 -19.31 2.49 1.26
N GLN A 23 -20.34 2.73 2.07
CA GLN A 23 -20.18 3.01 3.49
C GLN A 23 -19.54 1.83 4.22
N LYS A 24 -20.03 0.60 3.96
CA LYS A 24 -19.43 -0.63 4.51
C LYS A 24 -18.00 -0.84 4.02
N GLY A 25 -17.72 -0.55 2.75
CA GLY A 25 -16.38 -0.64 2.17
C GLY A 25 -15.39 0.32 2.85
N VAL A 26 -15.76 1.59 2.99
CA VAL A 26 -14.95 2.59 3.69
C VAL A 26 -14.75 2.22 5.15
N LEU A 27 -15.80 1.75 5.84
CA LEU A 27 -15.68 1.27 7.22
C LEU A 27 -14.69 0.10 7.33
N SER A 28 -14.73 -0.83 6.38
CA SER A 28 -13.82 -1.98 6.33
C SER A 28 -12.37 -1.55 6.15
N VAL A 29 -12.11 -0.55 5.28
CA VAL A 29 -10.77 0.05 5.13
C VAL A 29 -10.31 0.67 6.43
N ILE A 30 -11.14 1.49 7.10
CA ILE A 30 -10.78 2.18 8.33
C ILE A 30 -10.48 1.17 9.45
N VAL A 31 -11.37 0.19 9.65
CA VAL A 31 -11.20 -0.84 10.68
C VAL A 31 -9.94 -1.65 10.41
N GLY A 32 -9.73 -2.11 9.17
CA GLY A 32 -8.53 -2.85 8.77
C GLY A 32 -7.26 -2.03 8.97
N PHE A 33 -7.29 -0.75 8.60
CA PHE A 33 -6.17 0.17 8.78
C PHE A 33 -5.82 0.36 10.26
N VAL A 34 -6.80 0.60 11.13
CA VAL A 34 -6.58 0.74 12.57
C VAL A 34 -6.00 -0.53 13.19
N LEU A 35 -6.53 -1.71 12.82
CA LEU A 35 -6.00 -2.99 13.29
C LEU A 35 -4.53 -3.19 12.88
N VAL A 36 -4.19 -2.84 11.64
CA VAL A 36 -2.82 -2.84 11.14
C VAL A 36 -1.92 -1.90 11.94
N LEU A 37 -2.35 -0.66 12.21
CA LEU A 37 -1.55 0.30 12.97
C LEU A 37 -1.25 -0.20 14.38
N ILE A 38 -2.25 -0.81 15.03
CA ILE A 38 -2.11 -1.41 16.36
C ILE A 38 -1.12 -2.57 16.30
N PHE A 39 -1.28 -3.49 15.34
CA PHE A 39 -0.40 -4.63 15.16
C PHE A 39 1.07 -4.18 14.97
N MET A 40 1.30 -3.20 14.11
CA MET A 40 2.64 -2.67 13.85
C MET A 40 3.24 -1.99 15.08
N ALA A 41 2.45 -1.19 15.80
CA ALA A 41 2.91 -0.51 17.02
C ALA A 41 3.30 -1.52 18.12
N VAL A 42 2.50 -2.57 18.32
CA VAL A 42 2.75 -3.58 19.35
C VAL A 42 3.95 -4.48 18.99
N ARG A 43 4.03 -4.94 17.73
CA ARG A 43 5.03 -5.94 17.32
C ARG A 43 6.39 -5.36 16.98
N TYR A 44 6.46 -4.11 16.50
CA TYR A 44 7.68 -3.49 15.98
C TYR A 44 8.09 -2.19 16.70
N ARG A 45 7.38 -1.79 17.77
CA ARG A 45 7.71 -0.64 18.63
C ARG A 45 8.06 0.63 17.81
N VAL A 46 9.29 1.13 17.92
CA VAL A 46 9.75 2.36 17.25
C VAL A 46 9.73 2.22 15.73
N PHE A 47 10.16 1.07 15.19
CA PHE A 47 10.08 0.79 13.75
C PHE A 47 8.63 0.69 13.29
N GLY A 48 7.76 0.10 14.12
CA GLY A 48 6.31 0.08 13.91
C GLY A 48 5.71 1.48 13.77
N LEU A 49 6.13 2.43 14.60
CA LEU A 49 5.69 3.82 14.50
C LEU A 49 6.14 4.49 13.20
N VAL A 50 7.36 4.20 12.73
CA VAL A 50 7.84 4.70 11.42
C VAL A 50 6.98 4.14 10.28
N ALA A 51 6.70 2.83 10.31
CA ALA A 51 5.82 2.20 9.32
C ALA A 51 4.41 2.80 9.37
N ASN A 52 3.87 3.09 10.56
CA ASN A 52 2.56 3.71 10.70
C ASN A 52 2.49 5.09 10.03
N VAL A 53 3.54 5.90 10.12
CA VAL A 53 3.63 7.17 9.39
C VAL A 53 3.67 6.94 7.88
N ALA A 54 4.50 6.01 7.41
CA ALA A 54 4.60 5.67 5.99
C ALA A 54 3.25 5.15 5.43
N LEU A 55 2.57 4.26 6.15
CA LEU A 55 1.26 3.71 5.82
C LEU A 55 0.17 4.77 5.77
N THR A 56 0.16 5.68 6.74
CA THR A 56 -0.81 6.79 6.78
C THR A 56 -0.61 7.72 5.58
N LEU A 57 0.64 8.10 5.30
CA LEU A 57 0.97 8.90 4.11
C LEU A 57 0.61 8.17 2.82
N ASN A 58 0.79 6.85 2.77
CA ASN A 58 0.41 6.06 1.61
C ASN A 58 -1.10 6.16 1.33
N LEU A 59 -1.93 5.95 2.36
CA LEU A 59 -3.39 6.05 2.21
C LEU A 59 -3.82 7.46 1.77
N VAL A 60 -3.23 8.51 2.36
CA VAL A 60 -3.49 9.90 1.96
C VAL A 60 -3.10 10.14 0.51
N MET A 61 -1.94 9.65 0.06
CA MET A 61 -1.51 9.80 -1.33
C MET A 61 -2.42 9.05 -2.31
N ILE A 62 -2.88 7.85 -1.98
CA ILE A 62 -3.83 7.12 -2.83
C ILE A 62 -5.10 7.96 -3.05
N VAL A 63 -5.68 8.47 -1.97
CA VAL A 63 -6.90 9.30 -2.04
C VAL A 63 -6.63 10.61 -2.80
N ALA A 64 -5.48 11.24 -2.58
CA ALA A 64 -5.09 12.47 -3.27
C ALA A 64 -4.93 12.24 -4.78
N VAL A 65 -4.23 11.19 -5.19
CA VAL A 65 -4.00 10.87 -6.61
C VAL A 65 -5.31 10.47 -7.29
N LEU A 66 -6.15 9.66 -6.64
CA LEU A 66 -7.48 9.32 -7.17
C LEU A 66 -8.34 10.57 -7.39
N SER A 67 -8.28 11.53 -6.44
CA SER A 67 -9.00 12.80 -6.55
C SER A 67 -8.47 13.66 -7.69
N LEU A 68 -7.15 13.73 -7.88
CA LEU A 68 -6.52 14.48 -8.97
C LEU A 68 -6.86 13.91 -10.35
N LEU A 69 -6.92 12.58 -10.47
CA LEU A 69 -7.26 11.90 -11.72
C LEU A 69 -8.77 11.83 -11.98
N GLN A 70 -9.60 12.36 -11.08
CA GLN A 70 -11.06 12.24 -11.10
C GLN A 70 -11.52 10.78 -11.31
N ALA A 71 -10.75 9.83 -10.78
CA ALA A 71 -11.02 8.42 -10.93
C ALA A 71 -12.24 8.04 -10.10
N THR A 72 -13.18 7.28 -10.69
CA THR A 72 -14.37 6.86 -9.97
C THR A 72 -14.01 5.80 -8.91
N LEU A 73 -14.36 6.09 -7.66
CA LEU A 73 -14.23 5.12 -6.57
C LEU A 73 -15.38 4.11 -6.64
N THR A 74 -15.11 2.96 -7.26
CA THR A 74 -16.05 1.84 -7.35
C THR A 74 -15.86 0.88 -6.17
N LEU A 75 -16.81 -0.03 -5.95
CA LEU A 75 -16.70 -1.04 -4.90
C LEU A 75 -15.44 -1.93 -5.08
N PRO A 76 -15.09 -2.40 -6.30
CA PRO A 76 -13.80 -3.04 -6.53
C PRO A 76 -12.61 -2.10 -6.31
N GLY A 77 -12.72 -0.81 -6.64
CA GLY A 77 -11.69 0.18 -6.31
C GLY A 77 -11.37 0.24 -4.81
N ILE A 78 -12.40 0.20 -3.95
CA ILE A 78 -12.22 0.13 -2.49
C ILE A 78 -11.47 -1.16 -2.10
N ALA A 79 -11.79 -2.30 -2.71
CA ALA A 79 -11.05 -3.54 -2.48
C ALA A 79 -9.57 -3.42 -2.90
N GLY A 80 -9.28 -2.67 -3.97
CA GLY A 80 -7.92 -2.32 -4.38
C GLY A 80 -7.17 -1.54 -3.30
N ILE A 81 -7.83 -0.56 -2.67
CA ILE A 81 -7.24 0.20 -1.55
C ILE A 81 -6.91 -0.73 -0.36
N VAL A 82 -7.84 -1.61 0.02
CA VAL A 82 -7.61 -2.58 1.12
C VAL A 82 -6.41 -3.48 0.81
N LEU A 83 -6.33 -4.00 -0.42
CA LEU A 83 -5.22 -4.83 -0.87
C LEU A 83 -3.89 -4.06 -0.81
N THR A 84 -3.88 -2.82 -1.29
CA THR A 84 -2.68 -1.97 -1.19
C THR A 84 -2.26 -1.71 0.25
N VAL A 85 -3.20 -1.48 1.18
CA VAL A 85 -2.86 -1.30 2.59
C VAL A 85 -2.13 -2.55 3.12
N GLY A 86 -2.62 -3.75 2.79
CA GLY A 86 -1.94 -5.00 3.17
C GLY A 86 -0.53 -5.13 2.58
N MET A 87 -0.36 -4.88 1.28
CA MET A 87 0.96 -4.94 0.62
C MET A 87 1.92 -3.86 1.14
N ALA A 88 1.42 -2.67 1.48
CA ALA A 88 2.24 -1.62 2.05
C ALA A 88 2.78 -1.99 3.43
N VAL A 89 2.03 -2.77 4.22
CA VAL A 89 2.50 -3.31 5.51
C VAL A 89 3.61 -4.32 5.27
N ASP A 90 3.40 -5.26 4.34
CA ASP A 90 4.37 -6.30 4.00
C ASP A 90 5.72 -5.70 3.58
N ALA A 91 5.71 -4.67 2.70
CA ALA A 91 6.93 -3.97 2.29
C ALA A 91 7.68 -3.33 3.47
N ASN A 92 6.97 -2.71 4.41
CA ASN A 92 7.60 -2.12 5.60
C ASN A 92 8.19 -3.20 6.53
N VAL A 93 7.46 -4.30 6.74
CA VAL A 93 7.92 -5.43 7.56
C VAL A 93 9.15 -6.09 6.95
N LEU A 94 9.17 -6.32 5.64
CA LEU A 94 10.31 -6.91 4.94
C LEU A 94 11.58 -6.07 5.09
N ILE A 95 11.47 -4.74 4.96
CA ILE A 95 12.60 -3.82 5.20
C ILE A 95 13.13 -4.00 6.62
N PHE A 96 12.25 -4.05 7.62
CA PHE A 96 12.66 -4.16 9.02
C PHE A 96 13.32 -5.49 9.35
N GLU A 97 12.75 -6.60 8.88
CA GLU A 97 13.36 -7.92 9.07
C GLU A 97 14.70 -8.00 8.36
N ARG A 98 14.85 -7.41 7.16
CA ARG A 98 16.15 -7.37 6.47
C ARG A 98 17.18 -6.53 7.22
N ILE A 99 16.80 -5.37 7.75
CA ILE A 99 17.69 -4.56 8.60
C ILE A 99 18.10 -5.36 9.84
N LYS A 100 17.16 -6.08 10.47
CA LYS A 100 17.43 -6.92 11.65
C LYS A 100 18.41 -8.07 11.35
N GLU A 101 18.28 -8.70 10.20
CA GLU A 101 19.20 -9.74 9.74
C GLU A 101 20.62 -9.19 9.49
N GLU A 102 20.73 -8.02 8.85
CA GLU A 102 22.02 -7.38 8.63
C GLU A 102 22.68 -6.90 9.93
N LEU A 103 21.90 -6.51 10.95
CA LEU A 103 22.40 -6.17 12.27
C LEU A 103 23.02 -7.36 13.01
N GLY A 104 22.51 -8.57 12.79
CA GLY A 104 23.11 -9.78 13.35
C GLY A 104 24.47 -10.14 12.74
N THR A 105 24.76 -9.62 11.55
CA THR A 105 25.98 -9.95 10.79
C THR A 105 26.99 -8.80 10.77
N GLN A 106 26.55 -7.55 10.95
CA GLN A 106 27.38 -6.35 10.85
C GLN A 106 27.48 -5.58 12.17
N SER A 107 28.69 -5.24 12.61
CA SER A 107 28.92 -4.47 13.84
C SER A 107 28.54 -2.98 13.73
N ASN A 108 28.30 -2.46 12.53
CA ASN A 108 27.94 -1.06 12.32
C ASN A 108 26.47 -0.93 11.90
N ILE A 109 25.67 -0.37 12.81
CA ILE A 109 24.22 -0.17 12.66
C ILE A 109 23.87 0.64 11.41
N GLN A 110 24.65 1.67 11.07
CA GLN A 110 24.40 2.49 9.88
C GLN A 110 24.62 1.68 8.59
N LYS A 111 25.65 0.83 8.58
CA LYS A 111 25.95 -0.04 7.45
C LYS A 111 24.90 -1.14 7.30
N ALA A 112 24.41 -1.68 8.42
CA ALA A 112 23.33 -2.65 8.43
C ALA A 112 22.01 -2.06 7.90
N ILE A 113 21.66 -0.82 8.30
CA ILE A 113 20.48 -0.12 7.78
C ILE A 113 20.62 0.10 6.26
N SER A 114 21.75 0.63 5.79
CA SER A 114 21.94 0.85 4.34
C SER A 114 21.88 -0.45 3.55
N SER A 115 22.61 -1.49 3.98
CA SER A 115 22.61 -2.82 3.35
C SER A 115 21.22 -3.45 3.35
N GLY A 116 20.48 -3.30 4.47
CA GLY A 116 19.12 -3.79 4.60
C GLY A 116 18.16 -3.14 3.61
N TYR A 117 18.22 -1.81 3.47
CA TYR A 117 17.45 -1.08 2.46
C TYR A 117 17.82 -1.49 1.03
N ASP A 118 19.12 -1.54 0.69
CA ASP A 118 19.55 -1.83 -0.68
C ASP A 118 19.09 -3.24 -1.13
N LYS A 119 19.10 -4.21 -0.21
CA LYS A 119 18.60 -5.57 -0.48
C LYS A 119 17.07 -5.64 -0.50
N ALA A 120 16.40 -4.98 0.45
CA ALA A 120 14.94 -4.99 0.53
C ALA A 120 14.29 -4.28 -0.67
N VAL A 121 14.90 -3.20 -1.18
CA VAL A 121 14.39 -2.45 -2.34
C VAL A 121 14.27 -3.34 -3.57
N LEU A 122 15.26 -4.20 -3.84
CA LEU A 122 15.21 -5.12 -4.97
C LEU A 122 14.06 -6.10 -4.84
N THR A 123 13.92 -6.76 -3.68
CA THR A 123 12.83 -7.71 -3.44
C THR A 123 11.45 -7.05 -3.52
N ILE A 124 11.30 -5.85 -2.96
CA ILE A 124 10.04 -5.07 -3.01
C ILE A 124 9.72 -4.65 -4.44
N ALA A 125 10.73 -4.22 -5.21
CA ALA A 125 10.55 -3.84 -6.60
C ALA A 125 10.08 -5.05 -7.42
N ASP A 126 10.71 -6.21 -7.30
CA ASP A 126 10.32 -7.41 -8.04
C ASP A 126 8.87 -7.84 -7.75
N ALA A 127 8.48 -7.87 -6.47
CA ALA A 127 7.11 -8.21 -6.07
C ALA A 127 6.06 -7.19 -6.56
N ASN A 128 6.40 -5.90 -6.53
CA ASN A 128 5.47 -4.85 -6.96
C ASN A 128 5.40 -4.69 -8.47
N ILE A 129 6.50 -4.86 -9.20
CA ILE A 129 6.54 -4.77 -10.67
C ILE A 129 5.67 -5.87 -11.28
N THR A 130 5.77 -7.10 -10.77
CA THR A 130 4.92 -8.21 -11.25
C THR A 130 3.44 -7.94 -11.01
N THR A 131 3.09 -7.39 -9.85
CA THR A 131 1.72 -6.97 -9.53
C THR A 131 1.25 -5.80 -10.39
N LEU A 132 2.14 -4.86 -10.71
CA LEU A 132 1.85 -3.72 -11.58
C LEU A 132 1.58 -4.18 -13.02
N ILE A 133 2.34 -5.16 -13.51
CA ILE A 133 2.07 -5.78 -14.83
C ILE A 133 0.67 -6.41 -14.84
N ALA A 134 0.28 -7.13 -13.78
CA ALA A 134 -1.06 -7.68 -13.66
C ALA A 134 -2.13 -6.58 -13.65
N ALA A 135 -1.90 -5.48 -12.92
CA ALA A 135 -2.79 -4.33 -12.87
C ALA A 135 -2.94 -3.66 -14.26
N LEU A 136 -1.87 -3.55 -15.04
CA LEU A 136 -1.91 -3.03 -16.42
C LEU A 136 -2.72 -3.93 -17.36
N VAL A 137 -2.60 -5.25 -17.23
CA VAL A 137 -3.43 -6.21 -17.97
C VAL A 137 -4.90 -6.05 -17.58
N LEU A 138 -5.20 -5.96 -16.28
CA LEU A 138 -6.57 -5.73 -15.79
C LEU A 138 -7.13 -4.38 -16.26
N PHE A 139 -6.31 -3.34 -16.36
CA PHE A 139 -6.74 -2.05 -16.87
C PHE A 139 -7.05 -2.09 -18.38
N SER A 140 -6.22 -2.81 -19.14
CA SER A 140 -6.33 -2.89 -20.61
C SER A 140 -7.48 -3.79 -21.06
N PHE A 141 -7.65 -4.95 -20.42
CA PHE A 141 -8.64 -5.96 -20.81
C PHE A 141 -9.86 -6.01 -19.90
N GLY A 142 -9.80 -5.41 -18.70
CA GLY A 142 -10.93 -5.38 -17.78
C GLY A 142 -12.05 -4.45 -18.24
N THR A 143 -13.27 -4.69 -17.76
CA THR A 143 -14.46 -3.90 -18.08
C THR A 143 -14.99 -3.19 -16.83
N GLY A 144 -15.57 -2.01 -17.03
CA GLY A 144 -16.27 -1.20 -16.02
C GLY A 144 -15.61 -1.20 -14.62
N PRO A 145 -16.15 -1.93 -13.63
CA PRO A 145 -15.61 -1.95 -12.26
C PRO A 145 -14.18 -2.49 -12.11
N ILE A 146 -13.74 -3.40 -12.98
CA ILE A 146 -12.38 -4.00 -12.94
C ILE A 146 -11.32 -2.94 -13.28
N LYS A 147 -11.64 -1.99 -14.17
CA LYS A 147 -10.74 -0.87 -14.47
C LYS A 147 -10.54 0.02 -13.24
N GLY A 148 -11.61 0.26 -12.47
CA GLY A 148 -11.52 1.01 -11.20
C GLY A 148 -10.58 0.32 -10.20
N PHE A 149 -10.70 -1.00 -10.04
CA PHE A 149 -9.76 -1.79 -9.24
C PHE A 149 -8.31 -1.64 -9.75
N ALA A 150 -8.09 -1.81 -11.05
CA ALA A 150 -6.75 -1.74 -11.66
C ALA A 150 -6.08 -0.36 -11.46
N ILE A 151 -6.84 0.73 -11.58
CA ILE A 151 -6.34 2.10 -11.31
C ILE A 151 -5.93 2.23 -9.85
N THR A 152 -6.81 1.85 -8.92
CA THR A 152 -6.53 1.96 -7.48
C THR A 152 -5.32 1.11 -7.07
N LEU A 153 -5.21 -0.10 -7.60
CA LEU A 153 -4.09 -1.01 -7.36
C LEU A 153 -2.77 -0.43 -7.89
N SER A 154 -2.78 0.10 -9.11
CA SER A 154 -1.58 0.66 -9.75
C SER A 154 -1.06 1.88 -8.97
N ILE A 155 -1.95 2.81 -8.64
CA ILE A 155 -1.62 3.99 -7.82
C ILE A 155 -1.09 3.54 -6.46
N GLY A 156 -1.78 2.57 -5.84
CA GLY A 156 -1.43 2.01 -4.56
C GLY A 156 -0.03 1.40 -4.51
N ILE A 157 0.34 0.64 -5.53
CA ILE A 157 1.67 0.04 -5.65
C ILE A 157 2.73 1.14 -5.72
N VAL A 158 2.58 2.10 -6.64
CA VAL A 158 3.57 3.17 -6.85
C VAL A 158 3.74 4.03 -5.60
N THR A 159 2.63 4.43 -4.98
CA THR A 159 2.64 5.22 -3.75
C THR A 159 3.20 4.43 -2.56
N SER A 160 2.93 3.13 -2.47
CA SER A 160 3.46 2.28 -1.40
C SER A 160 4.96 2.09 -1.52
N MET A 161 5.49 1.86 -2.74
CA MET A 161 6.92 1.77 -2.98
C MET A 161 7.62 3.08 -2.61
N PHE A 162 7.04 4.23 -2.98
CA PHE A 162 7.58 5.53 -2.61
C PHE A 162 7.62 5.72 -1.09
N THR A 163 6.53 5.45 -0.38
CA THR A 163 6.49 5.63 1.09
C THR A 163 7.39 4.63 1.82
N ALA A 164 7.36 3.36 1.43
CA ALA A 164 8.16 2.31 2.06
C ALA A 164 9.66 2.52 1.81
N ILE A 165 10.08 2.99 0.63
CA ILE A 165 11.51 3.09 0.31
C ILE A 165 12.07 4.46 0.70
N ILE A 166 11.39 5.55 0.36
CA ILE A 166 11.94 6.91 0.53
C ILE A 166 11.56 7.47 1.90
N VAL A 167 10.27 7.45 2.24
CA VAL A 167 9.79 8.07 3.49
C VAL A 167 10.30 7.30 4.70
N SER A 168 10.17 5.96 4.71
CA SER A 168 10.66 5.15 5.83
C SER A 168 12.17 5.31 6.02
N ARG A 169 12.96 5.30 4.92
CA ARG A 169 14.42 5.48 4.96
C ARG A 169 14.81 6.85 5.48
N ALA A 170 14.11 7.91 5.05
CA ALA A 170 14.35 9.26 5.54
C ALA A 170 14.09 9.38 7.04
N ILE A 171 13.00 8.78 7.54
CA ILE A 171 12.67 8.80 8.97
C ILE A 171 13.69 7.98 9.78
N ILE A 172 14.03 6.76 9.33
CA ILE A 172 15.02 5.90 10.00
C ILE A 172 16.39 6.56 10.02
N ASN A 173 16.86 7.10 8.89
CA ASN A 173 18.11 7.83 8.84
C ASN A 173 18.09 9.11 9.68
N LYS A 174 16.94 9.75 9.89
CA LYS A 174 16.84 10.91 10.78
C LYS A 174 16.90 10.52 12.26
N ILE A 175 16.27 9.40 12.64
CA ILE A 175 16.24 8.91 14.02
C ILE A 175 17.61 8.33 14.43
N TYR A 176 18.22 7.58 13.51
CA TYR A 176 19.42 6.79 13.78
C TYR A 176 20.69 7.38 13.18
N GLY A 177 20.60 8.20 12.14
CA GLY A 177 21.74 8.83 11.47
C GLY A 177 22.50 9.76 12.40
N GLY A 178 23.80 9.49 12.55
CA GLY A 178 24.71 10.29 13.37
C GLY A 178 24.94 9.77 14.79
N LYS A 179 24.22 8.74 15.25
CA LYS A 179 24.48 8.14 16.57
C LYS A 179 25.29 6.84 16.43
N LYS A 180 26.44 6.75 17.12
CA LYS A 180 27.05 5.46 17.48
C LYS A 180 26.12 4.80 18.50
N LEU A 181 25.13 4.08 18.01
CA LEU A 181 24.27 3.29 18.87
C LEU A 181 24.94 1.93 19.06
N GLU A 182 25.05 1.49 20.30
CA GLU A 182 25.51 0.13 20.64
C GLU A 182 24.32 -0.86 20.65
N GLU A 183 23.08 -0.38 20.81
CA GLU A 183 21.87 -1.19 20.75
C GLU A 183 20.72 -0.47 20.05
N LEU A 184 19.97 -1.23 19.25
CA LEU A 184 18.69 -0.81 18.67
C LEU A 184 17.55 -1.33 19.53
N SER A 185 16.72 -0.43 20.03
CA SER A 185 15.46 -0.77 20.69
C SER A 185 14.43 -1.22 19.65
N ILE A 186 14.56 -2.49 19.23
CA ILE A 186 13.63 -3.23 18.37
C ILE A 186 12.62 -3.95 19.26
#